data_AF-A0A636GG61-F1
#
_entry.id   AF-A0A636GG61-F1
#
_cell.length_a   1.000
_cell.length_b   1.000
_cell.length_c   1.000
_cell.angle_alpha   90.00
_cell.angle_beta   90.00
_cell.angle_gamma   90.00
#
_symmetry.space_group_name_H-M   'P 1'
#
loop_
_entity.id
_entity.type
_entity.pdbx_description
1 polymer ?
#
loop_
_entity_poly.entity_id
_entity_poly.type
_entity_poly.pdbx_seq_one_letter_code
_entity_poly.pdbx_strand_id
1 'polypeptide(L)'
;GQTYLSSAIFDSFRFAGITLASDERMLPSSLQGYAPQISGIANSNAQVTVSQNGRVLYQTRVSPGPFILPDLSQNISGNLDVSVRESDGTVHTWQVNTASVPFMARQGQVRYKVAAGRPLYGGRHNNNTVSPDFMMGEATWGAFNNTSLYGGVIASTGDYQALALGAAQNMGILGAISAD
;
A
#
# COMPACT_ATOMS: atom_id res chain seq x y z
N GLY A 1 4.30 -4.24 -25.08
CA GLY A 1 2.83 -4.14 -25.15
C GLY A 1 2.40 -2.68 -25.03
N GLN A 2 1.10 -2.38 -25.14
CA GLN A 2 0.55 -1.05 -24.81
C GLN A 2 -0.01 -1.08 -23.39
N THR A 3 0.38 -0.14 -22.54
CA THR A 3 -0.04 -0.07 -21.13
C THR A 3 -0.02 1.37 -20.62
N TYR A 4 -0.37 1.56 -19.35
CA TYR A 4 -0.25 2.83 -18.64
C TYR A 4 0.98 2.80 -17.74
N LEU A 5 1.67 3.93 -17.64
CA LEU A 5 2.65 4.16 -16.59
C LEU A 5 1.86 4.34 -15.29
N SER A 6 1.78 3.28 -14.49
CA SER A 6 1.29 3.38 -13.12
C SER A 6 2.51 3.66 -12.25
N SER A 7 2.71 4.91 -11.84
CA SER A 7 3.76 5.34 -10.92
C SER A 7 3.09 5.92 -9.68
N ALA A 8 3.73 5.76 -8.53
CA ALA A 8 3.29 6.47 -7.32
C ALA A 8 3.83 7.90 -7.31
N ILE A 9 4.98 8.13 -7.94
CA ILE A 9 5.78 9.36 -7.86
C ILE A 9 5.51 10.30 -9.05
N PHE A 10 5.38 9.74 -10.26
CA PHE A 10 5.19 10.48 -11.50
C PHE A 10 3.76 10.34 -12.02
N ASP A 11 3.36 11.31 -12.84
CA ASP A 11 2.07 11.29 -13.48
C ASP A 11 1.90 10.08 -14.42
N SER A 12 0.67 9.57 -14.45
CA SER A 12 0.32 8.43 -15.29
C SER A 12 0.08 8.86 -16.73
N PHE A 13 0.71 8.17 -17.68
CA PHE A 13 0.44 8.33 -19.11
C PHE A 13 0.49 6.99 -19.85
N ARG A 14 -0.09 6.96 -21.05
CA ARG A 14 -0.15 5.75 -21.88
C ARG A 14 1.12 5.60 -22.69
N PHE A 15 1.63 4.38 -22.81
CA PHE A 15 2.80 4.11 -23.63
C PHE A 15 2.78 2.73 -24.27
N ALA A 16 3.53 2.58 -25.36
CA ALA A 16 3.88 1.31 -25.95
C ALA A 16 5.32 0.98 -25.61
N GLY A 17 5.56 -0.15 -24.95
CA GLY A 17 6.89 -0.53 -24.51
C GLY A 17 6.93 -1.75 -23.60
N ILE A 18 7.90 -1.73 -22.71
CA ILE A 18 8.19 -2.79 -21.75
C ILE A 18 8.11 -2.21 -20.34
N THR A 19 7.62 -3.01 -19.41
CA THR A 19 7.58 -2.68 -17.99
C THR A 19 8.05 -3.88 -17.20
N LEU A 20 8.94 -3.64 -16.24
CA LEU A 20 9.32 -4.58 -15.22
C LEU A 20 8.95 -3.96 -13.88
N ALA A 21 8.12 -4.63 -13.11
CA ALA A 21 7.70 -4.15 -11.79
C ALA A 21 7.73 -5.30 -10.79
N SER A 22 8.02 -4.98 -9.53
CA SER A 22 7.78 -5.90 -8.42
C SER A 22 6.27 -6.15 -8.30
N ASP A 23 5.86 -7.42 -8.26
CA ASP A 23 4.46 -7.81 -7.97
C ASP A 23 4.36 -8.27 -6.52
N GLU A 24 3.67 -7.47 -5.70
CA GLU A 24 3.45 -7.80 -4.29
C GLU A 24 2.68 -9.09 -4.12
N ARG A 25 1.79 -9.47 -5.05
CA ARG A 25 0.98 -10.69 -4.95
C ARG A 25 1.80 -11.97 -5.00
N MET A 26 3.08 -11.88 -5.38
CA MET A 26 4.02 -13.00 -5.35
C MET A 26 4.71 -13.18 -3.99
N LEU A 27 4.59 -12.22 -3.08
CA LEU A 27 5.08 -12.37 -1.72
C LEU A 27 4.16 -13.31 -0.92
N PRO A 28 4.66 -14.02 0.10
CA PRO A 28 3.79 -14.68 1.08
C PRO A 28 2.80 -13.68 1.67
N SER A 29 1.57 -14.09 1.98
CA SER A 29 0.50 -13.20 2.46
C SER A 29 0.88 -12.34 3.67
N SER A 30 1.82 -12.79 4.51
CA SER A 30 2.37 -12.05 5.65
C SER A 30 3.30 -10.88 5.27
N LEU A 31 3.77 -10.83 4.03
CA LEU A 31 4.66 -9.82 3.47
C LEU A 31 3.99 -8.95 2.39
N GLN A 32 2.79 -9.32 1.94
CA GLN A 32 2.00 -8.51 1.02
C GLN A 32 1.36 -7.34 1.80
N GLY A 33 1.33 -6.14 1.21
CA GLY A 33 0.59 -4.98 1.73
C GLY A 33 0.86 -4.53 3.18
N TYR A 34 0.21 -3.43 3.58
CA TYR A 34 0.09 -3.03 4.99
C TYR A 34 -1.23 -3.61 5.54
N ALA A 35 -1.12 -4.65 6.37
CA ALA A 35 -2.22 -5.10 7.22
C ALA A 35 -1.97 -4.54 8.62
N PRO A 36 -2.80 -3.63 9.13
CA PRO A 36 -2.63 -3.16 10.50
C PRO A 36 -2.87 -4.33 11.46
N GLN A 37 -1.88 -4.61 12.30
CA GLN A 37 -2.03 -5.59 13.36
C GLN A 37 -3.04 -5.07 14.38
N ILE A 38 -4.15 -5.77 14.55
CA ILE A 38 -5.13 -5.46 15.59
C ILE A 38 -4.72 -6.22 16.85
N SER A 39 -4.25 -5.48 17.84
CA SER A 39 -3.91 -6.00 19.17
C SER A 39 -4.85 -5.43 20.23
N GLY A 40 -5.09 -6.21 21.27
CA GLY A 40 -5.89 -5.80 22.42
C GLY A 40 -5.62 -6.70 23.63
N ILE A 41 -6.33 -6.43 24.73
CA ILE A 41 -6.30 -7.27 25.94
C ILE A 41 -7.73 -7.72 26.19
N ALA A 42 -7.92 -9.03 26.34
CA ALA A 42 -9.17 -9.62 26.81
C ALA A 42 -9.05 -9.93 28.30
N ASN A 43 -10.02 -9.49 29.10
CA ASN A 43 -10.07 -9.78 30.53
C ASN A 43 -10.56 -11.20 30.82
N SER A 44 -11.29 -11.81 29.87
CA SER A 44 -11.84 -13.16 29.96
C SER A 44 -11.78 -13.87 28.60
N ASN A 45 -12.47 -15.01 28.48
CA ASN A 45 -12.68 -15.63 27.17
C ASN A 45 -13.61 -14.72 26.35
N ALA A 46 -13.05 -14.02 25.38
CA ALA A 46 -13.75 -12.99 24.64
C ALA A 46 -13.94 -13.38 23.17
N GLN A 47 -15.02 -12.85 22.56
CA GLN A 47 -15.22 -12.87 21.13
C GLN A 47 -14.79 -11.54 20.54
N VAL A 48 -13.83 -11.59 19.61
CA VAL A 48 -13.33 -10.42 18.89
C VAL A 48 -13.96 -10.38 17.50
N THR A 49 -14.61 -9.27 17.19
CA THR A 49 -15.25 -9.01 15.90
C THR A 49 -14.65 -7.76 15.29
N VAL A 50 -14.19 -7.87 14.04
CA VAL A 50 -13.74 -6.75 13.23
C VAL A 50 -14.77 -6.50 12.14
N SER A 51 -15.26 -5.27 12.06
CA SER A 51 -16.24 -4.84 11.08
C SER A 51 -15.84 -3.54 10.40
N GLN A 52 -16.43 -3.30 9.23
CA GLN A 52 -16.29 -2.04 8.51
C GLN A 52 -17.64 -1.68 7.89
N ASN A 53 -18.12 -0.45 8.13
CA ASN A 53 -19.40 0.02 7.62
C ASN A 53 -20.56 -0.98 7.91
N GLY A 54 -20.54 -1.59 9.10
CA GLY A 54 -21.53 -2.59 9.53
C GLY A 54 -21.35 -4.01 8.95
N ARG A 55 -20.39 -4.25 8.06
CA ARG A 55 -20.06 -5.59 7.54
C ARG A 55 -19.00 -6.25 8.40
N VAL A 56 -19.26 -7.45 8.92
CA VAL A 56 -18.25 -8.25 9.64
C VAL A 56 -17.21 -8.77 8.63
N LEU A 57 -15.95 -8.42 8.89
CA LEU A 57 -14.80 -8.81 8.07
C LEU A 57 -14.05 -9.98 8.69
N TYR A 58 -14.04 -10.07 10.02
CA TYR A 58 -13.36 -11.14 10.76
C TYR A 58 -14.00 -11.34 12.12
N GLN A 59 -14.06 -12.58 12.60
CA GLN A 59 -14.61 -12.92 13.91
C GLN A 59 -13.89 -14.14 14.47
N THR A 60 -13.33 -14.02 15.68
CA THR A 60 -12.65 -15.12 16.36
C THR A 60 -12.86 -15.08 17.87
N ARG A 61 -12.51 -16.16 18.58
CA ARG A 61 -12.47 -16.21 20.04
C ARG A 61 -11.03 -16.18 20.52
N VAL A 62 -10.77 -15.43 21.58
CA VAL A 62 -9.44 -15.30 22.21
C VAL A 62 -9.52 -15.68 23.67
N SER A 63 -8.42 -16.25 24.18
CA SER A 63 -8.25 -16.53 25.60
C SER A 63 -7.99 -15.26 26.40
N PRO A 64 -8.18 -15.27 27.74
CA PRO A 64 -7.85 -14.14 28.58
C PRO A 64 -6.36 -13.76 28.44
N GLY A 65 -6.10 -12.46 28.32
CA GLY A 65 -4.77 -11.89 28.16
C GLY A 65 -4.60 -11.06 26.88
N PRO A 66 -3.37 -10.60 26.60
CA PRO A 66 -3.04 -9.91 25.37
C PRO A 66 -3.25 -10.82 24.16
N PHE A 67 -3.86 -10.29 23.11
CA PHE A 67 -4.04 -10.99 21.85
C PHE A 67 -3.62 -10.12 20.67
N ILE A 68 -3.25 -10.80 19.58
CA ILE A 68 -2.97 -10.19 18.29
C ILE A 68 -3.79 -10.97 17.26
N LEU A 69 -4.61 -10.28 16.49
CA LEU A 69 -5.35 -10.91 15.40
C LEU A 69 -4.42 -11.13 14.20
N PRO A 70 -4.48 -12.31 13.54
CA PRO A 70 -3.74 -12.55 12.30
C PRO A 70 -4.25 -11.63 11.18
N ASP A 71 -3.37 -11.38 10.19
CA ASP A 71 -3.59 -10.40 9.11
C ASP A 71 -4.98 -10.52 8.47
N LEU A 72 -5.72 -9.41 8.50
CA LEU A 72 -6.98 -9.26 7.77
C LEU A 72 -6.71 -9.19 6.27
N SER A 73 -7.69 -9.62 5.46
CA SER A 73 -7.61 -9.58 4.00
C SER A 73 -7.24 -8.19 3.48
N GLN A 74 -6.32 -8.14 2.52
CA GLN A 74 -5.61 -6.93 2.09
C GLN A 74 -6.44 -5.95 1.26
N ASN A 75 -7.69 -6.29 0.98
CA ASN A 75 -8.63 -5.43 0.25
C ASN A 75 -9.40 -4.47 1.19
N ILE A 76 -9.02 -4.40 2.46
CA ILE A 76 -9.70 -3.60 3.48
C ILE A 76 -8.94 -2.29 3.68
N SER A 77 -9.53 -1.19 3.26
CA SER A 77 -8.99 0.18 3.38
C SER A 77 -9.97 1.08 4.15
N GLY A 78 -9.47 2.05 4.92
CA GLY A 78 -10.28 2.97 5.75
C GLY A 78 -10.37 2.56 7.23
N ASN A 79 -11.40 3.03 7.94
CA ASN A 79 -11.56 2.74 9.37
C ASN A 79 -12.14 1.33 9.57
N LEU A 80 -11.60 0.59 10.55
CA LEU A 80 -12.11 -0.68 11.04
C LEU A 80 -12.65 -0.50 12.45
N ASP A 81 -13.84 -1.01 12.70
CA ASP A 81 -14.46 -1.09 14.02
C ASP A 81 -14.12 -2.44 14.64
N VAL A 82 -13.41 -2.41 15.77
CA VAL A 82 -13.08 -3.60 16.56
C VAL A 82 -13.99 -3.64 17.77
N SER A 83 -14.58 -4.80 18.02
CA SER A 83 -15.44 -5.07 19.17
C SER A 83 -14.97 -6.35 19.87
N VAL A 84 -14.72 -6.25 21.17
CA VAL A 84 -14.36 -7.37 22.03
C VAL A 84 -15.48 -7.57 23.03
N ARG A 85 -16.21 -8.68 22.88
CA ARG A 85 -17.28 -9.08 23.79
C ARG A 85 -16.75 -10.11 24.77
N GLU A 86 -16.68 -9.72 26.03
CA GLU A 86 -16.24 -10.53 27.15
C GLU A 86 -17.33 -11.54 27.57
N SER A 87 -16.93 -12.55 28.36
CA SER A 87 -17.83 -13.62 28.82
C SER A 87 -18.92 -13.14 29.79
N ASP A 88 -18.69 -12.02 30.48
CA ASP A 88 -19.65 -11.34 31.35
C ASP A 88 -20.67 -10.48 30.58
N GLY A 89 -20.50 -10.36 29.25
CA GLY A 89 -21.33 -9.54 28.37
C GLY A 89 -20.82 -8.12 28.16
N THR A 90 -19.74 -7.71 28.83
CA THR A 90 -19.09 -6.40 28.61
C THR A 90 -18.55 -6.32 27.19
N VAL A 91 -18.72 -5.17 26.52
CA VAL A 91 -18.23 -4.96 25.15
C VAL A 91 -17.29 -3.77 25.13
N HIS A 92 -16.06 -4.01 24.68
CA HIS A 92 -15.07 -2.96 24.42
C HIS A 92 -14.99 -2.70 22.93
N THR A 93 -15.11 -1.44 22.52
CA THR A 93 -15.01 -1.06 21.11
C THR A 93 -13.95 0.01 20.90
N TRP A 94 -13.23 -0.08 19.78
CA TRP A 94 -12.31 0.95 19.32
C TRP A 94 -12.17 0.89 17.81
N GLN A 95 -11.66 1.97 17.23
CA GLN A 95 -11.40 2.05 15.80
C GLN A 95 -9.91 1.91 15.48
N VAL A 96 -9.61 1.16 14.42
CA VAL A 96 -8.27 1.03 13.85
C VAL A 96 -8.30 1.62 12.45
N ASN A 97 -7.46 2.62 12.18
CA ASN A 97 -7.36 3.22 10.85
C ASN A 97 -6.35 2.44 10.00
N THR A 98 -6.79 1.95 8.85
CA THR A 98 -5.96 1.24 7.88
C THR A 98 -5.37 2.17 6.82
N ALA A 99 -4.90 3.35 7.24
CA ALA A 99 -4.33 4.35 6.33
C ALA A 99 -3.13 3.76 5.56
N SER A 100 -3.38 3.28 4.35
CA SER A 100 -2.35 2.87 3.41
C SER A 100 -1.79 4.12 2.76
N VAL A 101 -0.58 4.54 3.13
CA VAL A 101 0.13 5.54 2.34
C VAL A 101 0.67 4.86 1.09
N PRO A 102 0.43 5.41 -0.12
CA PRO A 102 0.84 4.80 -1.39
C PRO A 102 2.33 4.44 -1.48
N PHE A 103 3.17 5.11 -0.68
CA PHE A 103 4.63 5.11 -0.74
C PHE A 103 5.33 4.30 0.36
N MET A 104 4.62 3.59 1.21
CA MET A 104 5.27 2.81 2.28
C MET A 104 5.56 1.38 1.86
N ALA A 105 6.75 0.89 2.20
CA ALA A 105 7.16 -0.50 2.10
C ALA A 105 7.52 -1.02 3.50
N ARG A 106 7.33 -2.32 3.76
CA ARG A 106 7.74 -2.90 5.05
C ARG A 106 9.25 -2.83 5.20
N GLN A 107 9.73 -2.83 6.44
CA GLN A 107 11.17 -2.85 6.72
C GLN A 107 11.86 -3.97 5.92
N GLY A 108 12.92 -3.60 5.22
CA GLY A 108 13.72 -4.53 4.39
C GLY A 108 13.10 -4.87 3.04
N GLN A 109 11.87 -4.43 2.74
CA GLN A 109 11.28 -4.61 1.42
C GLN A 109 11.70 -3.50 0.46
N VAL A 110 11.89 -3.90 -0.80
CA VAL A 110 12.14 -2.99 -1.91
C VAL A 110 11.07 -3.23 -2.97
N ARG A 111 10.30 -2.19 -3.26
CA ARG A 111 9.39 -2.14 -4.41
C ARG A 111 10.11 -1.38 -5.51
N TYR A 112 10.04 -1.86 -6.75
CA TYR A 112 10.66 -1.18 -7.86
C TYR A 112 9.81 -1.29 -9.12
N LYS A 113 9.94 -0.31 -9.99
CA LYS A 113 9.34 -0.33 -11.31
C LYS A 113 10.28 0.34 -12.30
N VAL A 114 10.43 -0.29 -13.44
CA VAL A 114 11.20 0.20 -14.58
C VAL A 114 10.30 0.12 -15.79
N ALA A 115 10.22 1.20 -16.54
CA ALA A 115 9.46 1.28 -17.78
C ALA A 115 10.30 1.93 -18.87
N ALA A 116 10.19 1.43 -20.09
CA ALA A 116 10.81 2.04 -21.26
C ALA A 116 9.91 1.87 -22.49
N GLY A 117 9.82 2.91 -23.32
CA GLY A 117 9.00 2.85 -24.52
C GLY A 117 8.70 4.22 -25.12
N ARG A 118 7.57 4.30 -25.83
CA ARG A 118 7.09 5.50 -26.50
C ARG A 118 5.73 5.93 -25.96
N PRO A 119 5.54 7.20 -25.59
CA PRO A 119 4.23 7.72 -25.24
C PRO A 119 3.21 7.51 -26.37
N LEU A 120 1.96 7.28 -26.00
CA LEU A 120 0.84 7.17 -26.93
C LEU A 120 -0.01 8.44 -26.86
N TYR A 121 -0.32 8.99 -28.02
CA TYR A 121 -1.25 10.11 -28.17
C TYR A 121 -2.52 9.66 -28.90
N GLY A 122 -3.68 10.12 -28.44
CA GLY A 122 -4.98 9.78 -28.99
C GLY A 122 -5.91 8.99 -28.06
N GLY A 123 -7.14 8.73 -28.54
CA GLY A 123 -8.22 8.10 -27.79
C GLY A 123 -8.32 6.59 -27.99
N ARG A 124 -9.28 5.93 -27.34
CA ARG A 124 -9.43 4.46 -27.25
C ARG A 124 -9.31 3.67 -28.57
N HIS A 125 -9.60 4.27 -29.72
CA HIS A 125 -9.63 3.63 -31.05
C HIS A 125 -8.58 4.15 -32.04
N ASN A 126 -7.74 5.14 -31.68
CA ASN A 126 -6.74 5.70 -32.58
C ASN A 126 -5.52 6.18 -31.77
N ASN A 127 -4.62 5.24 -31.44
CA ASN A 127 -3.41 5.52 -30.65
C ASN A 127 -2.20 5.50 -31.57
N ASN A 128 -1.45 6.59 -31.62
CA ASN A 128 -0.17 6.64 -32.32
C ASN A 128 0.96 6.81 -31.31
N THR A 129 2.06 6.09 -31.52
CA THR A 129 3.30 6.33 -30.78
C THR A 129 3.86 7.67 -31.18
N VAL A 130 4.19 8.50 -30.21
CA VAL A 130 4.79 9.81 -30.43
C VAL A 130 6.19 9.81 -29.85
N SER A 131 7.12 10.48 -30.52
CA SER A 131 8.42 10.82 -29.95
C SER A 131 8.25 11.85 -28.82
N PRO A 132 9.19 11.94 -27.87
CA PRO A 132 10.43 11.17 -27.72
C PRO A 132 10.24 9.81 -27.03
N ASP A 133 11.23 8.93 -27.17
CA ASP A 133 11.31 7.68 -26.40
C ASP A 133 11.61 8.04 -24.94
N PHE A 134 11.13 7.27 -23.98
CA PHE A 134 11.37 7.51 -22.56
C PHE A 134 11.84 6.25 -21.83
N MET A 135 12.53 6.49 -20.72
CA MET A 135 12.86 5.50 -19.71
C MET A 135 12.54 6.08 -18.33
N MET A 136 11.97 5.24 -17.47
CA MET A 136 11.59 5.58 -16.12
C MET A 136 12.02 4.46 -15.18
N GLY A 137 12.53 4.85 -14.02
CA GLY A 137 12.86 3.95 -12.93
C GLY A 137 12.44 4.56 -11.61
N GLU A 138 11.70 3.82 -10.81
CA GLU A 138 11.31 4.20 -9.44
C GLU A 138 11.57 3.05 -8.48
N ALA A 139 11.90 3.39 -7.24
CA ALA A 139 12.05 2.44 -6.16
C ALA A 139 11.55 3.03 -4.84
N THR A 140 11.03 2.15 -3.99
CA THR A 140 10.66 2.43 -2.61
C THR A 140 11.32 1.39 -1.73
N TRP A 141 12.04 1.85 -0.72
CA TRP A 141 12.72 1.01 0.25
C TRP A 141 12.18 1.30 1.65
N GLY A 142 11.68 0.26 2.34
CA GLY A 142 11.38 0.33 3.76
C GLY A 142 12.67 0.30 4.57
N ALA A 143 13.32 1.46 4.72
CA ALA A 143 14.62 1.59 5.37
C ALA A 143 14.56 1.22 6.87
N PHE A 144 13.49 1.61 7.56
CA PHE A 144 13.28 1.35 9.00
C PHE A 144 11.85 0.86 9.28
N ASN A 145 11.57 0.41 10.51
CA ASN A 145 10.24 -0.11 10.91
C ASN A 145 9.07 0.80 10.53
N ASN A 146 9.30 2.11 10.58
CA ASN A 146 8.26 3.12 10.39
C ASN A 146 8.63 4.14 9.30
N THR A 147 9.73 3.94 8.57
CA THR A 147 10.24 4.92 7.60
C THR A 147 10.51 4.24 6.28
N SER A 148 9.90 4.76 5.21
CA SER A 148 10.16 4.36 3.84
C SER A 148 10.81 5.51 3.09
N LEU A 149 11.83 5.22 2.31
CA LEU A 149 12.45 6.15 1.38
C LEU A 149 12.00 5.77 -0.01
N TYR A 150 11.61 6.74 -0.83
CA TYR A 150 11.24 6.50 -2.21
C TYR A 150 11.90 7.50 -3.12
N GLY A 151 12.08 7.10 -4.36
CA GLY A 151 12.66 7.96 -5.37
C GLY A 151 12.46 7.40 -6.75
N GLY A 152 12.53 8.29 -7.73
CA GLY A 152 12.42 7.89 -9.12
C GLY A 152 13.02 8.93 -10.05
N VAL A 153 13.31 8.47 -11.26
CA VAL A 153 13.78 9.29 -12.36
C VAL A 153 13.00 8.90 -13.61
N ILE A 154 12.67 9.91 -14.41
CA ILE A 154 12.15 9.72 -15.76
C ILE A 154 12.94 10.62 -16.70
N ALA A 155 13.37 10.07 -17.83
CA ALA A 155 14.11 10.78 -18.85
C ALA A 155 13.57 10.40 -20.23
N SER A 156 13.53 11.36 -21.14
CA SER A 156 13.23 11.10 -22.55
C SER A 156 14.44 11.41 -23.43
N THR A 157 14.44 10.89 -24.66
CA THR A 157 15.41 11.24 -25.69
C THR A 157 15.22 12.65 -26.27
N GLY A 158 14.17 13.35 -25.85
CA GLY A 158 14.01 14.80 -26.05
C GLY A 158 14.49 15.57 -24.81
N ASP A 159 13.81 16.67 -24.50
CA ASP A 159 14.29 17.62 -23.47
C ASP A 159 13.63 17.45 -22.09
N TYR A 160 12.86 16.38 -21.89
CA TYR A 160 12.20 16.11 -20.60
C TYR A 160 13.01 15.16 -19.73
N GLN A 161 13.36 15.64 -18.53
CA GLN A 161 13.96 14.86 -17.45
C GLN A 161 13.37 15.32 -16.12
N ALA A 162 13.03 14.38 -15.24
CA ALA A 162 12.56 14.68 -13.89
C ALA A 162 13.14 13.69 -12.88
N LEU A 163 13.43 14.20 -11.69
CA LEU A 163 13.93 13.45 -10.55
C LEU A 163 13.04 13.77 -9.35
N ALA A 164 12.67 12.76 -8.59
CA ALA A 164 11.89 12.91 -7.38
C ALA A 164 12.50 12.02 -6.29
N LEU A 165 12.55 12.54 -5.06
CA LEU A 165 13.11 11.89 -3.89
C LEU A 165 12.25 12.26 -2.69
N GLY A 166 11.75 11.25 -1.98
CA GLY A 166 10.87 11.48 -0.85
C GLY A 166 11.08 10.50 0.28
N ALA A 167 10.48 10.84 1.41
CA ALA A 167 10.42 10.00 2.58
C ALA A 167 8.98 9.94 3.10
N ALA A 168 8.57 8.75 3.52
CA ALA A 168 7.30 8.51 4.19
C ALA A 168 7.56 7.97 5.60
N GLN A 169 6.87 8.55 6.58
CA GLN A 169 6.95 8.18 7.98
C GLN A 169 5.57 7.74 8.48
N ASN A 170 5.51 6.53 9.04
CA ASN A 170 4.36 6.06 9.80
C ASN A 170 4.47 6.53 11.25
N MET A 171 3.53 7.36 11.69
CA MET A 171 3.45 7.92 13.05
C MET A 171 2.42 7.17 13.92
N GLY A 172 1.93 6.01 13.48
CA GLY A 172 0.97 5.19 14.21
C GLY A 172 -0.38 5.89 14.35
N ILE A 173 -0.74 6.29 15.58
CA ILE A 173 -2.05 6.89 15.90
C ILE A 173 -2.26 8.24 15.19
N LEU A 174 -1.17 8.97 14.92
CA LEU A 174 -1.21 10.24 14.21
C LEU A 174 -1.34 10.07 12.68
N GLY A 175 -1.42 8.83 12.20
CA GLY A 175 -1.45 8.49 10.78
C GLY A 175 -0.06 8.40 10.19
N ALA A 176 0.10 8.81 8.93
CA ALA A 176 1.36 8.77 8.23
C ALA A 176 1.51 10.01 7.35
N ILE A 177 2.76 10.45 7.19
CA ILE A 177 3.13 11.65 6.44
C ILE A 177 4.14 11.25 5.36
N SER A 178 4.06 11.87 4.19
CA SER A 178 5.07 11.74 3.14
C SER A 178 5.37 13.11 2.53
N ALA A 179 6.60 13.30 2.08
CA ALA A 179 7.02 14.48 1.33
C ALA A 179 8.05 14.05 0.27
N ASP A 180 7.92 14.62 -0.92
CA ASP A 180 8.84 14.54 -2.07
C ASP A 180 8.95 15.88 -2.80
#